data_AF-A0A081R4Y0-F1
#
_entry.id   AF-A0A081R4Y0-F1
#
_cell.length_a   1.000
_cell.length_b   1.000
_cell.length_c   1.000
_cell.angle_alpha   90.00
_cell.angle_beta   90.00
_cell.angle_gamma   90.00
#
_symmetry.space_group_name_H-M   'P 1'
#
loop_
_entity.id
_entity.type
_entity.pdbx_description
1 polymer ?
#
loop_
_entity_poly.entity_id
_entity_poly.type
_entity_poly.pdbx_seq_one_letter_code
_entity_poly.pdbx_strand_id
1 'polypeptide(L)' 'MLIYEGFNSDTAQYAINHLQADYKANALAQAREYRKYNNLSKTEIYERLTSPYFRKFTKEEADYAIQHLGD' A
#
# COMPACT_ATOMS: atom_id res chain seq x y z
N MET A 1 -4.02 12.07 6.51
CA MET A 1 -4.22 12.98 5.35
C MET A 1 -3.65 14.32 5.74
N LEU A 2 -2.89 15.01 4.88
CA LEU A 2 -2.20 16.26 5.25
C LEU A 2 -3.14 17.35 5.81
N ILE A 3 -4.41 17.32 5.41
CA ILE A 3 -5.44 18.22 5.97
C ILE A 3 -5.64 18.02 7.49
N TYR A 4 -5.53 16.78 8.00
CA TYR A 4 -5.60 16.50 9.45
C TYR A 4 -4.36 16.99 10.21
N GLU A 5 -3.24 17.19 9.52
CA GLU A 5 -2.01 17.77 10.07
C GLU A 5 -2.01 19.31 10.00
N GLY A 6 -3.13 19.93 9.61
CA GLY A 6 -3.30 21.38 9.52
C GLY A 6 -2.84 22.03 8.20
N PHE A 7 -2.46 21.24 7.19
CA PHE A 7 -2.15 21.78 5.86
C PHE A 7 -3.42 22.13 5.08
N ASN A 8 -3.39 23.24 4.36
CA ASN A 8 -4.50 23.61 3.48
C ASN A 8 -4.62 22.66 2.26
N SER A 9 -5.76 22.72 1.56
CA SER A 9 -6.05 21.89 0.38
C SER A 9 -4.98 21.99 -0.69
N ASP A 10 -4.47 23.20 -0.93
CA ASP A 10 -3.53 23.49 -2.01
C ASP A 10 -2.17 22.83 -1.74
N THR A 11 -1.72 22.88 -0.49
CA THR A 11 -0.48 22.21 -0.05
C THR A 11 -0.63 20.68 -0.13
N ALA A 12 -1.78 20.15 0.30
CA ALA A 12 -2.05 18.72 0.21
C ALA A 12 -2.08 18.24 -1.25
N GLN A 13 -2.72 19.00 -2.15
CA GLN A 13 -2.78 18.69 -3.57
C GLN A 13 -1.42 18.84 -4.24
N TYR A 14 -0.63 19.85 -3.89
CA TYR A 14 0.73 20.03 -4.38
C TYR A 14 1.60 18.80 -4.04
N ALA A 15 1.52 18.33 -2.80
CA ALA A 15 2.26 17.13 -2.38
C ALA A 15 1.82 15.89 -3.18
N ILE A 16 0.52 15.68 -3.40
CA ILE A 16 0.01 14.57 -4.23
C ILE A 16 0.54 14.66 -5.66
N ASN A 17 0.51 15.86 -6.26
CA ASN A 17 0.92 16.06 -7.66
C ASN A 17 2.42 15.87 -7.89
N HIS A 18 3.24 16.09 -6.87
CA HIS A 18 4.71 15.99 -6.96
C HIS A 18 5.25 14.73 -6.29
N LEU A 19 4.39 13.87 -5.74
CA LEU A 19 4.80 12.62 -5.13
C LEU A 19 5.23 11.62 -6.21
N GLN A 20 6.51 11.29 -6.21
CA GLN A 20 7.06 10.18 -6.99
C GLN A 20 7.16 8.96 -6.07
N ALA A 21 6.10 8.15 -6.04
CA ALA A 21 6.05 6.94 -5.22
C ALA A 21 6.00 5.69 -6.11
N ASP A 22 6.81 4.70 -5.75
CA ASP A 22 6.68 3.34 -6.28
C ASP A 22 5.71 2.55 -5.38
N TYR A 23 4.43 2.59 -5.76
CA TYR A 23 3.39 1.92 -5.00
C TYR A 23 3.46 0.39 -5.09
N LYS A 24 4.08 -0.16 -6.14
CA LYS A 24 4.35 -1.60 -6.26
C LYS A 24 5.39 -2.05 -5.26
N ALA A 25 6.47 -1.30 -5.11
CA ALA A 25 7.48 -1.53 -4.08
C ALA A 25 6.87 -1.40 -2.66
N ASN A 26 6.01 -0.40 -2.45
CA ASN A 26 5.31 -0.22 -1.17
C ASN A 26 4.38 -1.41 -0.86
N ALA A 27 3.62 -1.89 -1.84
CA ALA A 27 2.76 -3.06 -1.68
C ALA A 27 3.56 -4.33 -1.34
N LEU A 28 4.70 -4.55 -2.01
CA LEU A 28 5.60 -5.67 -1.72
C LEU A 28 6.19 -5.58 -0.31
N ALA A 29 6.60 -4.39 0.14
CA ALA A 29 7.08 -4.19 1.50
C ALA A 29 6.00 -4.55 2.53
N GLN A 30 4.75 -4.13 2.31
CA GLN A 30 3.63 -4.47 3.17
C GLN A 30 3.30 -5.97 3.15
N ALA A 31 3.38 -6.62 1.99
CA ALA A 31 3.18 -8.05 1.86
C ALA A 31 4.21 -8.84 2.71
N ARG A 32 5.48 -8.42 2.70
CA ARG A 32 6.56 -9.01 3.51
C ARG A 32 6.32 -8.83 5.01
N GLU A 33 5.85 -7.65 5.43
CA GLU A 33 5.50 -7.39 6.83
C GLU A 33 4.34 -8.29 7.29
N TYR A 34 3.27 -8.41 6.51
CA TYR A 34 2.17 -9.32 6.82
C TYR A 34 2.63 -10.77 6.90
N ARG A 35 3.49 -11.21 5.98
CA ARG A 35 4.07 -12.56 6.02
C ARG A 35 4.86 -12.78 7.32
N LYS A 36 5.73 -11.83 7.67
CA LYS A 36 6.66 -11.93 8.80
C LYS A 36 5.96 -11.95 10.16
N TYR A 37 4.95 -11.10 10.36
CA TYR A 37 4.35 -10.90 11.69
C TYR A 37 3.01 -11.58 11.87
N ASN A 38 2.30 -11.91 10.79
CA ASN A 38 0.97 -12.47 10.87
C ASN A 38 0.86 -13.88 10.27
N ASN A 39 1.94 -14.42 9.66
CA ASN A 39 1.97 -15.73 8.99
C ASN A 39 0.81 -15.93 8.00
N LEU A 40 0.33 -14.84 7.40
CA LEU A 40 -0.80 -14.88 6.47
C LEU A 40 -0.43 -15.58 5.17
N SER A 41 -1.39 -16.28 4.59
CA SER A 41 -1.31 -16.86 3.24
C SER A 41 -1.22 -15.76 2.17
N LYS A 42 -0.79 -16.13 0.95
CA LYS A 42 -0.74 -15.20 -0.20
C LYS A 42 -2.13 -14.59 -0.48
N THR A 43 -3.20 -15.37 -0.33
CA THR A 43 -4.58 -14.92 -0.50
C THR A 43 -4.99 -13.91 0.57
N GLU A 44 -4.75 -14.20 1.85
CA GLU A 44 -5.08 -13.27 2.94
C GLU A 44 -4.29 -11.95 2.82
N ILE A 45 -3.02 -12.04 2.39
CA ILE A 45 -2.20 -10.84 2.14
C ILE A 45 -2.80 -10.02 1.00
N TYR A 46 -3.21 -10.65 -0.10
CA TYR A 46 -3.85 -9.96 -1.22
C TYR A 46 -5.13 -9.22 -0.79
N GLU A 47 -5.98 -9.88 0.00
CA GLU A 47 -7.20 -9.29 0.54
C GLU A 47 -6.88 -8.09 1.45
N ARG A 48 -5.84 -8.18 2.29
CA ARG A 48 -5.42 -7.06 3.15
C ARG A 48 -4.87 -5.89 2.35
N LEU A 49 -4.10 -6.15 1.29
CA LEU A 49 -3.52 -5.11 0.43
C LEU A 49 -4.61 -4.34 -0.32
N THR A 50 -5.60 -5.05 -0.87
CA THR A 50 -6.70 -4.45 -1.66
C THR A 50 -7.87 -3.93 -0.82
N SER A 51 -7.91 -4.28 0.47
CA SER A 51 -9.02 -3.93 1.34
C SER A 51 -9.24 -2.41 1.46
N PRO A 52 -10.50 -1.95 1.37
CA PRO A 52 -10.87 -0.57 1.64
C PRO A 52 -10.68 -0.16 3.12
N TYR A 53 -10.46 -1.12 4.01
CA TYR A 53 -10.30 -0.86 5.44
C TYR A 53 -8.83 -0.78 5.88
N PHE A 54 -7.90 -1.31 5.06
CA PHE A 54 -6.48 -1.40 5.44
C PHE A 54 -5.60 -0.54 4.53
N ARG A 55 -5.20 -1.08 3.36
CA ARG A 55 -4.12 -0.47 2.56
C ARG A 55 -4.58 0.17 1.26
N LYS A 56 -5.70 -0.29 0.67
CA LYS A 56 -6.27 0.29 -0.57
C LYS A 56 -5.29 0.32 -1.75
N PHE A 57 -4.32 -0.60 -1.81
CA PHE A 57 -3.52 -0.76 -3.02
C PHE A 57 -4.43 -1.16 -4.19
N THR A 58 -4.06 -0.74 -5.40
CA THR A 58 -4.72 -1.20 -6.61
C THR A 58 -4.54 -2.71 -6.76
N LYS A 59 -5.40 -3.33 -7.58
CA LYS A 59 -5.25 -4.75 -7.89
C LYS A 59 -3.89 -5.04 -8.52
N GLU A 60 -3.41 -4.20 -9.44
CA GLU A 60 -2.11 -4.41 -10.07
C GLU A 60 -0.93 -4.31 -9.09
N GLU A 61 -1.00 -3.42 -8.11
CA GLU A 61 0.03 -3.30 -7.05
C GLU A 61 0.02 -4.52 -6.11
N ALA A 62 -1.16 -5.00 -5.74
CA ALA A 62 -1.30 -6.19 -4.90
C ALA A 62 -0.86 -7.46 -5.64
N ASP A 63 -1.24 -7.61 -6.91
CA ASP A 63 -0.81 -8.74 -7.75
C ASP A 63 0.72 -8.76 -7.90
N TYR A 64 1.32 -7.59 -8.16
CA TYR A 64 2.78 -7.45 -8.19
C TYR A 64 3.41 -7.89 -6.86
N ALA A 65 2.87 -7.43 -5.73
CA ALA A 65 3.38 -7.77 -4.41
C ALA A 65 3.33 -9.28 -4.14
N ILE A 66 2.22 -9.95 -4.48
CA ILE A 66 2.07 -11.40 -4.30
C ILE A 66 3.02 -12.19 -5.20
N GLN A 67 3.18 -11.77 -6.46
CA GLN A 67 4.11 -12.40 -7.40
C GLN A 67 5.57 -12.36 -6.92
N HIS A 68 5.95 -11.30 -6.20
CA HIS A 68 7.33 -11.06 -5.73
C HIS A 68 7.52 -11.35 -4.23
N LEU A 69 6.50 -11.88 -3.54
CA LEU A 69 6.53 -12.12 -2.09
C LEU A 69 7.50 -13.24 -1.68
N GLY A 70 7.90 -14.10 -2.62
CA GLY A 70 8.59 -15.36 -2.28
C GLY A 70 7.63 -16.34 -1.60
N ASP A 71 8.19 -17.45 -1.11
CA ASP A 71 7.44 -18.46 -0.34
C ASP A 71 7.59 -18.25 1.18
#